data_AF-A0A6L5F387-F1
#
_entry.id   AF-A0A6L5F387-F1
#
_cell.length_a   1.000
_cell.length_b   1.000
_cell.length_c   1.000
_cell.angle_alpha   90.00
_cell.angle_beta   90.00
_cell.angle_gamma   90.00
#
_symmetry.space_group_name_H-M   'P 1'
#
loop_
_entity.id
_entity.type
_entity.pdbx_description
1 polymer ?
#
loop_
_entity_poly.entity_id
_entity_poly.type
_entity_poly.pdbx_seq_one_letter_code
_entity_poly.pdbx_strand_id
1 'polypeptide(L)'
;MIANKVAGINIVFYLMMILLFGGVVAAIVSTADSALLSFSAVISRDIYARHINPNATEKRQLTVGKVAGVLAIAVLLVIAWNPPGTLYSIFVLK
;
A
#
# COMPACT_ATOMS: atom_id res chain seq x y z
N MET A 1 -14.80 22.97 2.57
CA MET A 1 -14.84 24.15 3.48
C MET A 1 -15.68 23.90 4.75
N ILE A 2 -16.69 23.03 4.73
CA ILE A 2 -17.54 22.72 5.90
C ILE A 2 -16.75 22.02 7.03
N ALA A 3 -15.90 21.03 6.69
CA ALA A 3 -15.10 20.30 7.68
C ALA A 3 -14.21 21.22 8.53
N ASN A 4 -13.53 22.18 7.92
CA ASN A 4 -12.71 23.17 8.63
C ASN A 4 -13.58 24.10 9.51
N LYS A 5 -14.76 24.49 9.01
CA LYS A 5 -15.72 25.30 9.80
C LYS A 5 -16.26 24.54 11.01
N VAL A 6 -16.54 23.24 10.90
CA VAL A 6 -17.04 22.39 12.00
C VAL A 6 -15.95 22.09 13.03
N ALA A 7 -14.72 21.83 12.55
CA ALA A 7 -13.58 21.56 13.40
C ALA A 7 -13.16 22.79 14.23
N GLY A 8 -13.32 24.01 13.70
CA GLY A 8 -13.02 25.27 14.40
C GLY A 8 -14.01 25.66 15.51
N ILE A 9 -15.11 24.93 15.69
CA ILE A 9 -16.15 25.26 16.69
C ILE A 9 -15.73 24.82 18.09
N ASN A 10 -15.15 23.63 18.22
CA ASN A 10 -14.64 23.10 19.49
C ASN A 10 -13.44 22.18 19.27
N ILE A 11 -12.50 22.19 20.22
CA ILE A 11 -11.30 21.34 20.20
C ILE A 11 -11.63 19.84 20.05
N VAL A 12 -12.76 19.39 20.61
CA VAL A 12 -13.21 17.99 20.50
C VAL A 12 -13.53 17.62 19.06
N PHE A 13 -14.22 18.49 18.29
CA PHE A 13 -14.51 18.23 16.88
C PHE A 13 -13.25 18.22 16.02
N TYR A 14 -12.27 19.07 16.36
CA TYR A 14 -10.96 19.07 15.70
C TYR A 14 -10.21 17.76 15.92
N LEU A 15 -10.15 17.26 17.17
CA LEU A 15 -9.51 15.99 17.51
C LEU A 15 -10.20 14.79 16.84
N MET A 16 -11.54 14.76 16.83
CA MET A 16 -12.29 13.70 16.15
C MET A 16 -12.01 13.69 14.65
N MET A 17 -11.88 14.86 14.01
CA MET A 17 -11.54 14.94 12.59
C MET A 17 -10.15 14.38 12.31
N ILE A 18 -9.15 14.70 13.14
CA ILE A 18 -7.80 14.13 13.03
C ILE A 18 -7.85 12.61 13.18
N LEU A 19 -8.54 12.09 14.19
CA LEU A 19 -8.65 10.65 14.42
C LEU A 19 -9.37 9.94 13.27
N LEU A 20 -10.41 10.53 12.72
CA LEU A 20 -11.17 9.94 11.62
C LEU A 20 -10.32 9.86 10.34
N PHE A 21 -9.75 10.98 9.89
CA PHE A 21 -8.93 10.98 8.67
C PHE A 21 -7.62 10.21 8.87
N GLY A 22 -6.97 10.37 10.02
CA GLY A 22 -5.78 9.60 10.37
C GLY A 22 -6.06 8.10 10.44
N GLY A 23 -7.20 7.70 11.01
CA GLY A 23 -7.63 6.31 11.06
C GLY A 23 -7.92 5.71 9.70
N VAL A 24 -8.57 6.46 8.79
CA VAL A 24 -8.80 6.03 7.41
C VAL A 24 -7.48 5.81 6.68
N VAL A 25 -6.54 6.76 6.77
CA VAL A 25 -5.21 6.62 6.16
C VAL A 25 -4.46 5.42 6.76
N ALA A 26 -4.48 5.26 8.09
CA ALA A 26 -3.82 4.16 8.77
C ALA A 26 -4.37 2.79 8.34
N ALA A 27 -5.70 2.67 8.16
CA ALA A 27 -6.33 1.44 7.69
C ALA A 27 -5.91 1.10 6.24
N ILE A 28 -5.85 2.11 5.36
CA ILE A 28 -5.39 1.94 3.98
C ILE A 28 -3.93 1.49 3.94
N VAL A 29 -3.05 2.17 4.70
CA VAL A 29 -1.62 1.86 4.76
C VAL A 29 -1.40 0.45 5.32
N SER A 30 -2.06 0.07 6.41
CA SER A 30 -1.96 -1.29 6.98
C SER A 30 -2.35 -2.40 6.00
N THR A 31 -3.37 -2.16 5.17
CA THR A 31 -3.79 -3.12 4.13
C THR A 31 -2.75 -3.20 3.03
N ALA A 32 -2.25 -2.05 2.57
CA ALA A 32 -1.21 -1.98 1.54
C ALA A 32 0.09 -2.65 2.01
N ASP A 33 0.53 -2.42 3.25
CA ASP A 33 1.71 -3.02 3.84
C ASP A 33 1.62 -4.55 3.88
N SER A 34 0.48 -5.09 4.32
CA SER A 34 0.28 -6.54 4.40
C SER A 34 0.33 -7.20 3.01
N ALA A 35 -0.26 -6.54 2.00
CA ALA A 35 -0.23 -7.00 0.61
C ALA A 35 1.19 -6.97 0.02
N LEU A 36 1.94 -5.87 0.24
CA LEU A 36 3.31 -5.71 -0.23
C LEU A 36 4.27 -6.70 0.45
N LEU A 37 4.10 -6.94 1.75
CA LEU A 37 4.89 -7.92 2.49
C LEU A 37 4.63 -9.33 1.97
N SER A 38 3.37 -9.68 1.75
CA SER A 38 2.98 -10.98 1.18
C SER A 38 3.57 -11.16 -0.22
N PHE A 39 3.47 -10.15 -1.08
CA PHE A 39 4.07 -10.15 -2.41
C PHE A 39 5.60 -10.31 -2.36
N SER A 40 6.27 -9.55 -1.49
CA SER A 40 7.73 -9.62 -1.30
C SER A 40 8.17 -10.99 -0.79
N ALA A 41 7.38 -11.63 0.07
CA ALA A 41 7.63 -12.98 0.58
C ALA A 41 7.51 -14.03 -0.53
N VAL A 42 6.47 -13.94 -1.37
CA VAL A 42 6.29 -14.83 -2.53
C VAL A 42 7.47 -14.69 -3.50
N ILE A 43 7.87 -13.46 -3.83
CA ILE A 43 9.00 -13.24 -4.73
C ILE A 43 10.32 -13.76 -4.14
N SER A 44 10.59 -13.49 -2.86
CA SER A 44 11.85 -13.90 -2.23
C SER A 44 11.95 -15.41 -1.97
N ARG A 45 10.89 -16.06 -1.48
CA ARG A 45 10.92 -17.49 -1.11
C ARG A 45 10.52 -18.39 -2.28
N ASP A 46 9.41 -18.11 -2.93
CA ASP A 46 8.84 -19.03 -3.93
C ASP A 46 9.48 -18.87 -5.30
N ILE A 47 9.93 -17.67 -5.65
CA ILE A 47 10.62 -17.41 -6.91
C ILE A 47 12.13 -17.44 -6.70
N TYR A 48 12.68 -16.52 -5.89
CA TYR A 48 14.13 -16.38 -5.79
C TYR A 48 14.78 -17.57 -5.10
N ALA A 49 14.37 -17.93 -3.88
CA ALA A 49 14.99 -19.06 -3.18
C ALA A 49 14.70 -20.38 -3.90
N ARG A 50 13.45 -20.69 -4.26
CA ARG A 50 13.13 -21.99 -4.87
C ARG A 50 13.65 -22.16 -6.31
N HIS A 51 13.60 -21.13 -7.16
CA HIS A 51 13.91 -21.28 -8.60
C HIS A 51 15.24 -20.66 -9.03
N ILE A 52 15.72 -19.61 -8.35
CA ILE A 52 16.92 -18.87 -8.79
C ILE A 52 18.16 -19.29 -7.99
N ASN A 53 18.07 -19.31 -6.66
CA ASN A 53 19.18 -19.68 -5.80
C ASN A 53 18.70 -20.36 -4.50
N PRO A 54 18.58 -21.71 -4.51
CA PRO A 54 18.16 -22.53 -3.36
C PRO A 54 19.02 -22.37 -2.11
N ASN A 55 20.30 -22.00 -2.30
CA ASN A 55 21.27 -21.84 -1.21
C ASN A 55 21.49 -20.37 -0.86
N ALA A 56 20.57 -19.47 -1.25
CA ALA A 56 20.68 -18.06 -0.93
C ALA A 56 20.62 -17.82 0.58
N THR A 57 21.60 -17.08 1.10
CA THR A 57 21.60 -16.63 2.50
C THR A 57 20.38 -15.76 2.79
N GLU A 58 19.91 -15.79 4.03
CA GLU A 58 18.73 -15.03 4.49
C GLU A 58 18.83 -13.54 4.16
N LYS A 59 20.01 -12.93 4.36
CA LYS A 59 20.27 -11.53 4.00
C LYS A 59 20.03 -11.23 2.51
N ARG A 60 20.40 -12.16 1.60
CA ARG A 60 20.15 -11.99 0.16
C ARG A 60 18.67 -12.12 -0.17
N GLN A 61 17.99 -13.10 0.42
CA GLN A 61 16.55 -13.28 0.21
C GLN A 61 15.76 -12.04 0.68
N LEU A 62 16.09 -11.49 1.85
CA LEU A 62 15.48 -10.26 2.37
C LEU A 62 15.74 -9.06 1.44
N THR A 63 16.97 -8.91 0.94
CA THR A 63 17.32 -7.82 0.02
C THR A 63 16.53 -7.92 -1.28
N VAL A 64 16.44 -9.11 -1.86
CA VAL A 64 15.67 -9.35 -3.10
C VAL A 64 14.19 -9.07 -2.88
N GLY A 65 13.60 -9.56 -1.79
CA GLY A 65 12.21 -9.28 -1.43
C GLY A 65 11.95 -7.78 -1.30
N LYS A 66 12.86 -7.06 -0.63
CA LYS A 66 12.74 -5.60 -0.44
C LYS A 66 12.83 -4.83 -1.76
N VAL A 67 13.75 -5.20 -2.64
CA VAL A 67 13.87 -4.59 -3.99
C VAL A 67 12.62 -4.88 -4.82
N ALA A 68 12.13 -6.12 -4.80
CA ALA A 68 10.91 -6.49 -5.51
C ALA A 68 9.68 -5.72 -5.00
N GLY A 69 9.55 -5.55 -3.68
CA GLY A 69 8.50 -4.73 -3.08
C GLY A 69 8.56 -3.27 -3.53
N VAL A 70 9.75 -2.65 -3.53
CA VAL A 70 9.93 -1.26 -4.00
C VAL A 70 9.57 -1.12 -5.48
N LEU A 71 9.97 -2.07 -6.32
CA LEU A 71 9.60 -2.09 -7.74
C LEU A 71 8.09 -2.23 -7.94
N ALA A 72 7.43 -3.09 -7.14
CA ALA A 72 5.98 -3.24 -7.20
C ALA A 72 5.27 -1.93 -6.85
N ILE A 73 5.69 -1.23 -5.80
CA ILE A 73 5.15 0.10 -5.44
C ILE A 73 5.35 1.09 -6.58
N ALA A 74 6.54 1.13 -7.19
CA ALA A 74 6.82 2.04 -8.30
C ALA A 74 5.87 1.80 -9.49
N VAL A 75 5.63 0.53 -9.86
CA VAL A 75 4.69 0.17 -10.92
C VAL A 75 3.26 0.56 -10.54
N LEU A 76 2.84 0.28 -9.30
CA LEU A 76 1.50 0.65 -8.82
C LEU A 76 1.28 2.17 -8.85
N LEU A 77 2.30 2.97 -8.51
CA LEU A 77 2.22 4.42 -8.59
C LEU A 77 2.10 4.93 -10.04
N VAL A 78 2.81 4.31 -10.99
CA VAL A 78 2.68 4.63 -12.41
C VAL A 78 1.26 4.32 -12.91
N ILE A 79 0.71 3.17 -12.53
CA ILE A 79 -0.67 2.78 -12.88
C ILE A 79 -1.67 3.74 -12.22
N ALA A 80 -1.46 4.11 -10.96
CA ALA A 80 -2.33 5.02 -10.23
C ALA A 80 -2.37 6.43 -10.86
N TRP A 81 -1.26 6.85 -11.49
CA TRP A 81 -1.20 8.15 -12.17
C TRP A 81 -2.08 8.22 -13.42
N ASN A 82 -2.21 7.11 -14.15
CA ASN A 82 -3.10 7.01 -15.31
C ASN A 82 -3.85 5.67 -15.27
N PRO A 83 -4.92 5.56 -14.47
CA PRO A 83 -5.61 4.30 -14.26
C PRO A 83 -6.22 3.83 -15.58
N PRO A 84 -6.01 2.55 -15.97
CA PRO A 84 -6.61 2.02 -17.20
C PRO A 84 -8.14 2.15 -17.14
N GLY A 85 -8.75 2.44 -18.29
CA GLY A 85 -10.21 2.64 -18.40
C GLY A 85 -11.04 1.44 -17.91
N THR A 86 -10.44 0.24 -17.82
CA THR A 86 -11.04 -0.94 -17.20
C THR A 86 -11.33 -0.76 -15.72
N LEU A 87 -10.46 -0.08 -14.96
CA LEU A 87 -10.73 0.25 -13.55
C LEU A 87 -11.90 1.24 -13.42
N TYR A 88 -11.93 2.26 -14.30
CA TYR A 88 -13.02 3.23 -14.33
C TYR A 88 -14.37 2.54 -14.58
N SER A 89 -14.42 1.61 -15.54
CA SER A 89 -15.65 0.86 -15.84
C SER A 89 -16.15 -0.01 -14.69
N ILE A 90 -15.27 -0.58 -13.86
CA ILE A 90 -15.68 -1.40 -12.71
C ILE A 90 -16.24 -0.53 -11.58
N PHE A 91 -15.67 0.65 -11.35
CA PHE A 91 -16.13 1.57 -10.31
C PHE A 91 -17.36 2.41 -10.71
N VAL A 92 -17.58 2.66 -12.00
CA VAL A 92 -18.74 3.44 -12.49
C VAL A 92 -19.97 2.58 -12.73
N LEU A 93 -19.82 1.29 -13.03
CA LEU A 93 -20.96 0.37 -13.22
C LEU A 93 -21.44 -0.30 -11.91
N LYS A 94 -21.00 0.15 -10.73
CA LYS A 94 -21.41 -0.39 -9.44
C LYS A 94 -21.70 0.71 -8.44
#